data_AF-A0A2S9FVL7-F1
#
_entry.id   AF-A0A2S9FVL7-F1
#
_cell.length_a   1.000
_cell.length_b   1.000
_cell.length_c   1.000
_cell.angle_alpha   90.00
_cell.angle_beta   90.00
_cell.angle_gamma   90.00
#
_symmetry.space_group_name_H-M   'P 1'
#
loop_
_entity.id
_entity.type
_entity.pdbx_description
1 polymer ?
#
loop_
_entity_poly.entity_id
_entity_poly.type
_entity_poly.pdbx_seq_one_letter_code
_entity_poly.pdbx_strand_id
1 'polypeptide(L)'
;NEAFAKAWYKLMHRDMGPISRYLGPWVAEPQLWQDPVPAVDHELVDESDIAALKSTVLGAGLTVQQLIKTAWSSAASFRGTDKRGG
;
A
#
# COMPACT_ATOMS: atom_id res chain seq x y z
N ASN A 1 -17.56 25.37 -9.17
CA ASN A 1 -17.74 24.89 -7.79
C ASN A 1 -17.18 23.49 -7.53
N GLU A 2 -17.45 22.47 -8.36
CA GLU A 2 -16.95 21.09 -8.12
C GLU A 2 -15.41 20.97 -8.11
N ALA A 3 -14.73 21.58 -9.09
CA ALA A 3 -13.27 21.53 -9.18
C ALA A 3 -12.60 22.11 -7.93
N PHE A 4 -13.17 23.19 -7.37
CA PHE A 4 -12.67 23.80 -6.15
C PHE A 4 -12.85 22.87 -4.94
N ALA A 5 -14.01 22.23 -4.78
CA ALA A 5 -14.25 21.28 -3.69
C ALA A 5 -13.28 20.09 -3.73
N LYS A 6 -13.05 19.50 -4.92
CA LYS A 6 -12.06 18.41 -5.10
C LYS A 6 -10.64 18.87 -4.79
N ALA A 7 -10.26 20.06 -5.26
CA ALA A 7 -8.93 20.62 -5.00
C ALA A 7 -8.73 20.93 -3.51
N TRP A 8 -9.72 21.49 -2.84
CA TRP A 8 -9.69 21.79 -1.41
C TRP A 8 -9.58 20.51 -0.57
N TYR A 9 -10.38 19.49 -0.88
CA TYR A 9 -10.27 18.20 -0.20
C TYR A 9 -8.87 17.60 -0.38
N LYS A 10 -8.35 17.60 -1.61
CA LYS A 10 -6.98 17.13 -1.88
C LYS A 10 -5.94 17.92 -1.09
N LEU A 11 -6.03 19.25 -1.05
CA LEU A 11 -5.10 20.11 -0.32
C LEU A 11 -5.04 19.74 1.17
N MET A 12 -6.21 19.58 1.80
CA MET A 12 -6.32 19.34 3.24
C MET A 12 -5.92 17.92 3.68
N HIS A 13 -5.75 16.98 2.74
CA HIS A 13 -5.51 15.57 3.07
C HIS A 13 -4.31 14.96 2.33
N ARG A 14 -3.54 15.77 1.58
CA ARG A 14 -2.50 15.27 0.65
C ARG A 14 -1.41 14.45 1.34
N ASP A 15 -1.13 14.76 2.60
CA ASP A 15 -0.08 14.20 3.45
C ASP A 15 -0.59 13.19 4.49
N MET A 16 -1.86 12.82 4.41
CA MET A 16 -2.46 11.82 5.30
C MET A 16 -2.12 10.37 4.91
N GLY A 17 -1.55 10.13 3.74
CA GLY A 17 -1.21 8.77 3.28
C GLY A 17 -2.44 7.92 2.97
N PRO A 18 -2.38 6.58 3.21
CA PRO A 18 -3.45 5.65 2.87
C PRO A 18 -4.80 6.01 3.48
N ILE A 19 -5.87 5.72 2.73
CA ILE A 19 -7.26 6.01 3.16
C ILE A 19 -7.64 5.29 4.46
N SER A 20 -7.01 4.16 4.79
CA SER A 20 -7.21 3.43 6.05
C SER A 20 -6.88 4.25 7.31
N ARG A 21 -6.19 5.39 7.17
CA ARG A 21 -5.91 6.34 8.26
C ARG A 21 -7.01 7.38 8.49
N TYR A 22 -7.99 7.48 7.58
CA TYR A 22 -9.04 8.50 7.64
C TYR A 22 -10.15 7.99 8.55
N LEU A 23 -10.65 8.85 9.44
CA LEU A 23 -11.58 8.48 10.49
C LEU A 23 -12.82 9.38 10.47
N GLY A 24 -13.95 8.83 10.92
CA GLY A 24 -15.21 9.55 11.06
C GLY A 24 -16.19 9.28 9.91
N PRO A 25 -17.41 9.82 10.02
CA PRO A 25 -18.53 9.46 9.14
C PRO A 25 -18.53 10.19 7.79
N TRP A 26 -17.61 11.13 7.55
CA TRP A 26 -17.59 12.01 6.38
C TRP A 26 -16.38 11.79 5.47
N VAL A 27 -15.78 10.61 5.50
CA VAL A 27 -14.68 10.25 4.60
C VAL A 27 -15.25 10.06 3.19
N ALA A 28 -14.72 10.79 2.22
CA ALA A 28 -15.11 10.64 0.82
C ALA A 28 -14.50 9.37 0.20
N GLU A 29 -15.12 8.90 -0.89
CA GLU A 29 -14.60 7.77 -1.68
C GLU A 29 -13.12 7.98 -2.10
N PRO A 30 -12.32 6.89 -2.18
CA PRO A 30 -10.92 6.97 -2.57
C PRO A 30 -10.73 7.63 -3.94
N GLN A 31 -9.74 8.51 -4.03
CA GLN A 31 -9.37 9.24 -5.25
C GLN A 31 -7.98 8.83 -5.72
N LEU A 32 -7.72 8.91 -7.03
CA LEU A 32 -6.47 8.46 -7.64
C LEU A 32 -5.19 9.00 -6.99
N TRP A 33 -5.20 10.25 -6.50
CA TRP A 33 -4.01 10.86 -5.87
C TRP A 33 -3.66 10.29 -4.49
N GLN A 34 -4.56 9.49 -3.89
CA GLN A 34 -4.37 8.77 -2.63
C GLN A 34 -3.69 7.41 -2.83
N ASP A 35 -3.34 7.06 -4.08
CA ASP A 35 -2.74 5.77 -4.44
C ASP A 35 -3.54 4.57 -3.90
N PRO A 36 -4.85 4.45 -4.21
CA PRO A 36 -5.72 3.44 -3.61
C PRO A 36 -5.32 2.02 -4.02
N VAL A 37 -5.43 1.09 -3.07
CA VAL A 37 -5.22 -0.35 -3.26
C VAL A 37 -6.58 -1.05 -3.17
N PRO A 38 -6.84 -2.11 -3.96
CA PRO A 38 -8.08 -2.88 -3.86
C PRO A 38 -8.34 -3.39 -2.45
N ALA A 39 -9.63 -3.50 -2.08
CA ALA A 39 -10.01 -4.18 -0.85
C ALA A 39 -9.72 -5.69 -0.97
N VAL A 40 -9.41 -6.32 0.16
CA VAL A 40 -9.29 -7.78 0.23
C VAL A 40 -10.69 -8.39 0.21
N ASP A 41 -10.96 -9.26 -0.77
CA ASP A 41 -12.24 -9.93 -0.99
C ASP A 41 -12.13 -11.46 -0.95
N HIS A 42 -11.00 -11.98 -0.45
CA HIS A 42 -10.69 -13.40 -0.35
C HIS A 42 -10.03 -13.73 1.00
N GLU A 43 -9.95 -15.03 1.31
CA GLU A 43 -9.24 -15.51 2.49
C GLU A 43 -7.74 -15.22 2.38
N LEU A 44 -7.13 -14.84 3.49
CA LEU A 44 -5.70 -14.63 3.57
C LEU A 44 -4.99 -15.94 3.87
N VAL A 45 -3.78 -16.07 3.33
CA VAL A 45 -2.88 -17.20 3.57
C VAL A 45 -2.65 -17.42 5.06
N ASP A 46 -2.68 -18.69 5.48
CA ASP A 46 -2.37 -19.07 6.86
C ASP A 46 -0.86 -19.40 7.05
N GLU A 47 -0.48 -19.86 8.23
CA GLU A 47 0.91 -20.20 8.54
C GLU A 47 1.47 -21.33 7.65
N SER A 48 0.62 -22.29 7.28
CA SER A 48 1.00 -23.43 6.44
C SER A 48 1.22 -22.99 5.00
N ASP A 49 0.35 -22.13 4.47
CA ASP A 49 0.49 -21.51 3.15
C ASP A 49 1.77 -20.67 3.08
N ILE A 50 2.03 -19.86 4.11
CA ILE A 50 3.23 -19.01 4.19
C ILE A 50 4.50 -19.87 4.17
N ALA A 51 4.52 -20.99 4.91
CA ALA A 51 5.66 -21.89 4.93
C ALA A 51 5.90 -22.55 3.56
N ALA A 52 4.82 -23.01 2.91
CA ALA A 52 4.88 -23.58 1.57
C ALA A 52 5.42 -22.58 0.53
N LEU A 53 4.87 -21.36 0.51
CA LEU A 53 5.29 -20.30 -0.41
C LEU A 53 6.76 -19.90 -0.22
N LYS A 54 7.24 -19.79 1.02
CA LYS A 54 8.66 -19.53 1.29
C LYS A 54 9.56 -20.62 0.71
N SER A 55 9.17 -21.88 0.88
CA SER A 55 9.90 -23.02 0.28
C SER A 55 9.93 -22.92 -1.24
N THR A 56 8.80 -22.62 -1.88
CA THR A 56 8.72 -22.42 -3.34
C THR A 56 9.62 -21.30 -3.83
N VAL A 57 9.60 -20.12 -3.17
CA VAL A 57 10.43 -18.97 -3.55
C VAL A 57 11.92 -19.28 -3.40
N LEU A 58 12.32 -19.97 -2.32
CA LEU A 58 13.72 -20.38 -2.12
C LEU A 58 14.16 -21.46 -3.13
N GLY A 59 13.24 -22.30 -3.58
CA GLY A 59 13.47 -23.30 -4.63
C GLY A 59 13.50 -22.73 -6.06
N ALA A 60 13.13 -21.47 -6.28
CA ALA A 60 13.02 -20.85 -7.60
C ALA A 60 14.36 -20.48 -8.27
N GLY A 61 15.50 -20.76 -7.61
CA GLY A 61 16.83 -20.46 -8.14
C GLY A 61 17.24 -18.99 -8.04
N LEU A 62 16.50 -18.16 -7.29
CA LEU A 62 16.83 -16.77 -7.02
C LEU A 62 17.95 -16.67 -5.98
N THR A 63 18.89 -15.74 -6.19
CA THR A 63 19.94 -15.50 -5.19
C THR A 63 19.39 -14.73 -3.99
N VAL A 64 20.04 -14.90 -2.84
CA VAL A 64 19.73 -14.14 -1.62
C VAL A 64 19.75 -12.63 -1.89
N GLN A 65 20.71 -12.15 -2.68
CA GLN A 65 20.83 -10.74 -3.04
C GLN A 65 19.65 -10.25 -3.89
N GLN A 66 19.13 -11.07 -4.83
CA GLN A 66 17.95 -10.72 -5.62
C GLN A 66 16.69 -10.62 -4.75
N LEU A 67 16.49 -11.57 -3.83
CA LEU A 67 15.37 -11.59 -2.91
C LEU A 67 15.39 -10.35 -2.00
N ILE A 68 16.53 -10.07 -1.36
CA ILE A 68 16.68 -8.92 -0.47
C ILE A 68 16.52 -7.61 -1.23
N LYS A 69 17.20 -7.46 -2.37
CA LYS A 69 17.17 -6.20 -3.14
C LYS A 69 15.76 -5.88 -3.62
N THR A 70 15.03 -6.87 -4.14
CA THR A 70 13.67 -6.68 -4.61
C THR A 70 12.74 -6.26 -3.48
N ALA A 71 12.74 -7.00 -2.36
CA ALA A 71 11.92 -6.67 -1.19
C ALA A 71 12.24 -5.29 -0.62
N TRP A 72 13.53 -4.95 -0.49
CA TRP A 72 13.97 -3.65 0.00
C TRP A 72 13.55 -2.51 -0.95
N SER A 73 13.73 -2.69 -2.27
CA SER A 73 13.41 -1.65 -3.24
C SER A 73 11.92 -1.32 -3.29
N SER A 74 11.06 -2.31 -3.07
CA SER A 74 9.61 -2.12 -2.92
C SER A 74 9.29 -1.31 -1.66
N ALA A 75 9.70 -1.81 -0.49
CA ALA A 75 9.32 -1.24 0.81
C ALA A 75 9.98 0.13 1.09
N ALA A 76 11.23 0.34 0.67
CA ALA A 76 12.01 1.55 0.96
C ALA A 76 11.54 2.78 0.18
N SER A 77 10.55 2.64 -0.71
CA SER A 77 9.88 3.79 -1.33
C SER A 77 9.02 4.58 -0.35
N PHE A 78 8.68 3.99 0.81
CA PHE A 78 7.93 4.66 1.87
C PHE A 78 8.67 5.89 2.42
N ARG A 79 7.92 6.97 2.63
CA ARG A 79 8.43 8.18 3.28
C ARG A 79 7.46 8.69 4.34
N GLY A 80 7.98 8.91 5.55
CA GLY A 80 7.18 9.36 6.69
C GLY A 80 6.60 10.78 6.56
N THR A 81 7.11 11.60 5.64
CA THR A 81 6.71 13.00 5.46
C THR A 81 5.24 13.14 5.06
N ASP A 82 4.77 12.31 4.12
CA ASP A 82 3.39 12.29 3.62
C ASP A 82 2.76 10.88 3.66
N LYS A 83 3.51 9.91 4.21
CA LYS A 83 3.11 8.50 4.36
C LYS A 83 2.78 7.82 3.03
N ARG A 84 3.38 8.29 1.93
CA ARG A 84 3.30 7.64 0.61
C ARG A 84 4.44 6.65 0.41
N GLY A 85 4.28 5.81 -0.61
CA GLY A 85 5.18 4.70 -0.90
C GLY A 85 5.02 3.56 0.10
N GLY A 86 5.89 2.57 -0.02
CA GLY A 86 5.74 1.27 0.62
C GLY A 86 5.04 0.28 -0.29
#